data_AF-A0ABD0QG48-F1
#
_entry.id   AF-A0ABD0QG48-F1
#
_cell.length_a   1.000
_cell.length_b   1.000
_cell.length_c   1.000
_cell.angle_alpha   90.00
_cell.angle_beta   90.00
_cell.angle_gamma   90.00
#
_symmetry.space_group_name_H-M   'P 1'
#
loop_
_entity.id
_entity.type
_entity.pdbx_description
1 polymer ?
#
loop_
_entity_poly.entity_id
_entity_poly.type
_entity_poly.pdbx_seq_one_letter_code
_entity_poly.pdbx_strand_id
1 'polypeptide(L)'
;KPGQELFKSEMSEYFTAQDLYVGARLDLNNQPFQLLDADEFTFNYMEQHADEFPKANIGTIISKVKSISEEEQKKVKQFFTMTDPSSTGFIPYESF
;
A
#
# COMPACT_ATOMS: atom_id res chain seq x y z
N LYS A 1 17.55 6.05 -1.21
CA LYS A 1 16.30 5.26 -0.99
C LYS A 1 15.54 5.70 0.26
N PRO A 2 14.23 5.38 0.39
CA PRO A 2 13.44 5.67 1.59
C PRO A 2 14.07 5.01 2.82
N GLY A 3 14.26 5.76 3.91
CA GLY A 3 14.85 5.25 5.15
C GLY A 3 16.37 5.06 5.15
N GLN A 4 17.08 5.48 4.09
CA GLN A 4 18.53 5.42 4.03
C GLN A 4 19.18 6.53 4.88
N GLU A 5 20.28 6.22 5.58
CA GLU A 5 21.07 7.21 6.30
C GLU A 5 21.68 8.26 5.35
N LEU A 6 21.56 9.53 5.74
CA LEU A 6 21.95 10.69 4.93
C LEU A 6 23.47 10.97 4.93
N PHE A 7 24.21 10.41 5.90
CA PHE A 7 25.63 10.70 6.12
C PHE A 7 26.46 9.42 6.20
N LYS A 8 26.39 8.60 5.14
CA LYS A 8 27.24 7.42 4.98
C LYS A 8 28.37 7.69 3.98
N SER A 9 29.50 7.01 4.16
CA SER A 9 30.67 7.10 3.27
C SER A 9 30.44 6.42 1.91
N GLU A 10 29.42 5.56 1.82
CA GLU A 10 29.05 4.84 0.61
C GLU A 10 28.06 5.62 -0.26
N MET A 11 28.10 5.35 -1.57
CA MET A 11 27.15 5.93 -2.51
C MET A 11 25.70 5.60 -2.13
N SER A 12 24.81 6.56 -2.33
CA SER A 12 23.37 6.35 -2.14
C SER A 12 22.83 5.35 -3.16
N GLU A 13 21.88 4.52 -2.73
CA GLU A 13 21.20 3.60 -3.63
C GLU A 13 20.12 4.33 -4.43
N TYR A 14 20.05 4.00 -5.72
CA TYR A 14 18.97 4.40 -6.60
C TYR A 14 17.65 3.77 -6.17
N PHE A 15 16.55 4.49 -6.37
CA PHE A 15 15.22 3.93 -6.22
C PHE A 15 15.01 2.79 -7.23
N THR A 16 14.32 1.76 -6.76
CA THR A 16 13.94 0.58 -7.52
C THR A 16 12.42 0.56 -7.71
N ALA A 17 11.91 -0.29 -8.59
CA ALA A 17 10.47 -0.39 -8.83
C ALA A 17 9.70 -0.74 -7.54
N GLN A 18 10.30 -1.51 -6.63
CA GLN A 18 9.70 -1.88 -5.35
C GLN A 18 9.55 -0.71 -4.36
N ASP A 19 10.32 0.36 -4.55
CA ASP A 19 10.19 1.59 -3.77
C ASP A 19 9.00 2.45 -4.25
N LEU A 20 8.43 2.14 -5.41
CA LEU A 20 7.35 2.90 -6.05
C LEU A 20 6.02 2.16 -5.86
N TYR A 21 5.22 2.61 -4.90
CA TYR A 21 3.87 2.11 -4.67
C TYR A 21 2.96 3.27 -4.27
N VAL A 22 1.64 3.11 -4.46
CA VAL A 22 0.67 4.13 -4.05
C VAL A 22 0.78 4.42 -2.55
N GLY A 23 0.91 5.69 -2.20
CA GLY A 23 1.19 6.16 -0.85
C GLY A 23 2.67 6.26 -0.49
N ALA A 24 3.60 5.78 -1.33
CA ALA A 24 5.03 5.91 -1.08
C ALA A 24 5.47 7.38 -1.10
N ARG A 25 6.36 7.74 -0.17
CA ARG A 25 7.00 9.07 -0.11
C ARG A 25 8.45 8.96 -0.56
N LEU A 26 8.81 9.81 -1.52
CA LEU A 26 10.11 9.81 -2.17
C LEU A 26 10.76 11.17 -1.98
N ASP A 27 12.07 11.20 -1.80
CA ASP A 27 12.85 12.43 -1.85
C ASP A 27 13.69 12.40 -3.13
N LEU A 28 13.33 13.27 -4.08
CA LEU A 28 13.99 13.39 -5.37
C LEU A 28 14.59 14.79 -5.45
N ASN A 29 15.92 14.90 -5.51
CA ASN A 29 16.64 16.17 -5.53
C ASN A 29 16.25 17.11 -4.36
N ASN A 30 16.16 16.58 -3.13
CA ASN A 30 15.79 17.32 -1.93
C ASN A 30 14.35 17.90 -2.01
N GLN A 31 13.48 17.27 -2.78
CA GLN A 31 12.07 17.61 -2.90
C GLN A 31 11.22 16.38 -2.55
N PRO A 32 10.33 16.47 -1.55
CA PRO A 32 9.47 15.37 -1.17
C PRO A 32 8.29 15.24 -2.14
N PHE A 33 8.06 14.02 -2.62
CA PHE A 33 6.91 13.63 -3.44
C PHE A 33 6.16 12.51 -2.75
N GLN A 34 4.85 12.44 -3.00
CA GLN A 34 4.03 11.29 -2.66
C GLN A 34 3.39 10.74 -3.93
N LEU A 35 3.53 9.44 -4.15
CA LEU A 35 2.80 8.75 -5.20
C LEU A 35 1.33 8.64 -4.78
N LEU A 36 0.45 9.36 -5.46
CA LEU A 36 -0.98 9.40 -5.12
C LEU A 36 -1.75 8.27 -5.79
N ASP A 37 -1.38 7.92 -7.01
CA ASP A 37 -2.07 6.94 -7.83
C ASP A 37 -1.15 6.39 -8.93
N ALA A 38 -1.60 5.37 -9.65
CA ALA A 38 -0.97 4.81 -10.83
C ALA A 38 -2.02 4.53 -11.93
N ASP A 39 -1.57 4.27 -13.16
CA ASP A 39 -2.51 3.87 -14.21
C ASP A 39 -2.90 2.38 -14.09
N GLU A 40 -3.99 2.02 -14.77
CA GLU A 40 -4.52 0.64 -14.77
C GLU A 40 -3.49 -0.38 -15.25
N PHE A 41 -2.68 -0.02 -16.25
CA PHE A 41 -1.63 -0.90 -16.75
C PHE A 41 -0.59 -1.20 -15.67
N THR A 42 -0.15 -0.19 -14.92
CA THR A 42 0.82 -0.33 -13.83
C THR A 42 0.27 -1.22 -12.72
N PHE A 43 -1.00 -1.05 -12.33
CA PHE A 43 -1.63 -1.94 -11.36
C PHE A 43 -1.65 -3.39 -11.83
N ASN A 44 -2.16 -3.64 -13.03
CA ASN A 44 -2.22 -4.98 -13.62
C ASN A 44 -0.85 -5.63 -13.70
N TYR A 45 0.19 -4.86 -14.08
CA TYR A 45 1.55 -5.36 -14.15
C TYR A 45 2.08 -5.79 -12.78
N MET A 46 1.92 -4.95 -11.76
CA MET A 46 2.40 -5.25 -10.40
C MET A 46 1.67 -6.44 -9.78
N GLU A 47 0.38 -6.59 -10.03
CA GLU A 47 -0.41 -7.74 -9.56
C GLU A 47 0.02 -9.06 -10.23
N GLN A 48 0.33 -9.03 -11.53
CA GLN A 48 0.84 -10.21 -12.25
C GLN A 48 2.25 -10.61 -11.79
N HIS A 49 3.06 -9.65 -11.35
CA HIS A 49 4.41 -9.86 -10.84
C HIS A 49 4.48 -9.71 -9.32
N ALA A 50 3.47 -10.19 -8.61
CA ALA A 50 3.30 -10.00 -7.17
C ALA A 50 4.47 -10.53 -6.30
N ASP A 51 5.31 -11.42 -6.81
CA ASP A 51 6.53 -11.88 -6.12
C ASP A 51 7.61 -10.78 -6.08
N GLU A 52 7.64 -9.92 -7.10
CA GLU A 52 8.51 -8.75 -7.18
C GLU A 52 7.91 -7.53 -6.49
N PHE A 53 6.59 -7.46 -6.39
CA PHE A 53 5.84 -6.34 -5.81
C PHE A 53 5.01 -6.77 -4.58
N PRO A 54 5.62 -6.86 -3.39
CA PRO A 54 4.92 -7.29 -2.17
C PRO A 54 3.69 -6.45 -1.80
N LYS A 55 3.66 -5.18 -2.24
CA LYS A 55 2.52 -4.26 -2.02
C LYS A 55 1.31 -4.54 -2.92
N ALA A 56 1.50 -5.28 -4.02
CA ALA A 56 0.44 -5.74 -4.92
C ALA A 56 0.11 -7.24 -4.73
N ASN A 57 0.76 -7.90 -3.75
CA ASN A 57 0.56 -9.32 -3.51
C ASN A 57 -0.65 -9.58 -2.60
N ILE A 58 -1.76 -10.03 -3.20
CA ILE A 58 -3.00 -10.32 -2.47
C ILE A 58 -2.83 -11.39 -1.37
N GLY A 59 -1.98 -12.39 -1.58
CA GLY A 59 -1.72 -13.43 -0.59
C GLY A 59 -1.10 -12.87 0.69
N THR A 60 -0.09 -12.01 0.52
CA THR A 60 0.56 -11.29 1.63
C THR A 60 -0.41 -10.34 2.33
N ILE A 61 -1.21 -9.59 1.57
CA ILE A 61 -2.21 -8.65 2.09
C ILE A 61 -3.25 -9.39 2.93
N ILE A 62 -3.85 -10.46 2.41
CA ILE A 62 -4.84 -11.27 3.12
C ILE A 62 -4.25 -11.89 4.38
N SER A 63 -3.02 -12.38 4.32
CA SER A 63 -2.34 -12.96 5.49
C SER A 63 -2.14 -11.92 6.58
N LYS A 64 -1.72 -10.70 6.20
CA LYS A 64 -1.59 -9.58 7.13
C LYS A 64 -2.93 -9.20 7.76
N VAL A 65 -4.00 -9.08 6.97
CA VAL A 65 -5.34 -8.77 7.48
C VAL A 65 -5.84 -9.86 8.45
N LYS A 66 -5.58 -11.14 8.16
CA LYS A 66 -5.96 -12.26 9.03
C LYS A 66 -5.16 -12.33 10.33
N SER A 67 -3.94 -11.79 10.35
CA SER A 67 -3.10 -11.75 11.56
C SER A 67 -3.54 -10.73 12.61
N ILE A 68 -4.50 -9.87 12.27
CA ILE A 68 -5.08 -8.87 13.17
C ILE A 68 -5.88 -9.58 14.29
N SER A 69 -5.89 -9.02 15.51
CA SER A 69 -6.59 -9.61 16.66
C SER A 69 -8.10 -9.75 16.43
N GLU A 70 -8.75 -10.69 17.12
CA GLU A 70 -10.21 -10.87 17.00
C GLU A 70 -11.00 -9.60 17.38
N GLU A 71 -10.49 -8.81 18.33
CA GLU A 71 -11.11 -7.55 18.75
C GLU A 71 -11.10 -6.52 17.62
N GLU A 72 -9.94 -6.32 17.00
CA GLU A 72 -9.76 -5.42 15.86
C GLU A 72 -10.60 -5.90 14.66
N GLN A 73 -10.65 -7.21 14.39
CA GLN A 73 -11.53 -7.78 13.36
C GLN A 73 -13.01 -7.49 13.62
N LYS A 74 -13.46 -7.52 14.89
CA LYS A 74 -14.84 -7.16 15.25
C LYS A 74 -15.12 -5.69 14.97
N LYS A 75 -14.19 -4.78 15.30
CA LYS A 75 -14.32 -3.34 15.00
C LYS A 75 -14.43 -3.09 13.50
N VAL A 76 -13.59 -3.74 12.70
CA VAL A 76 -13.62 -3.65 11.24
C VAL A 76 -14.95 -4.16 10.67
N LYS A 77 -15.45 -5.31 11.15
CA LYS A 77 -16.76 -5.84 10.74
C LYS A 77 -17.92 -4.91 11.10
N GLN A 78 -17.89 -4.33 12.31
CA GLN A 78 -18.90 -3.36 12.74
C GLN A 78 -18.88 -2.13 11.83
N PHE A 79 -17.69 -1.59 11.54
CA PHE A 79 -17.54 -0.47 10.61
C PHE A 79 -18.17 -0.80 9.25
N PHE A 80 -17.82 -1.92 8.62
CA PHE A 80 -18.39 -2.30 7.33
C PHE A 80 -19.92 -2.47 7.37
N THR A 81 -20.47 -3.04 8.45
CA THR A 81 -21.93 -3.22 8.60
C THR A 81 -22.65 -1.88 8.78
N MET A 82 -22.02 -0.93 9.48
CA MET A 82 -22.58 0.42 9.67
C MET A 82 -22.49 1.26 8.40
N THR A 83 -21.42 1.10 7.61
CA THR A 83 -21.19 1.88 6.39
C THR A 83 -21.95 1.33 5.18
N ASP A 84 -22.29 0.04 5.16
CA ASP A 84 -23.16 -0.58 4.16
C ASP A 84 -24.42 -1.23 4.79
N PRO A 85 -25.37 -0.42 5.31
CA PRO A 85 -26.60 -0.93 5.94
C PRO A 85 -27.47 -1.76 4.98
N SER A 86 -27.36 -1.47 3.69
CA SER A 86 -28.07 -2.15 2.60
C SER A 86 -27.41 -3.46 2.16
N SER A 87 -26.24 -3.82 2.73
CA SER A 87 -25.48 -5.02 2.37
C SER A 87 -25.24 -5.15 0.85
N THR A 88 -24.98 -4.03 0.20
CA THR A 88 -24.67 -3.94 -1.24
C THR A 88 -23.33 -4.59 -1.59
N GLY A 89 -22.44 -4.74 -0.61
CA GLY A 89 -21.06 -5.20 -0.79
C GLY A 89 -20.14 -4.11 -1.36
N PHE A 90 -20.60 -2.85 -1.43
CA PHE A 90 -19.84 -1.73 -1.95
C PHE A 90 -19.77 -0.58 -0.95
N ILE A 91 -18.57 -0.07 -0.70
CA ILE A 91 -18.33 1.11 0.15
C ILE A 91 -17.50 2.10 -0.67
N PRO A 92 -17.96 3.36 -0.87
CA PRO A 92 -17.19 4.37 -1.59
C PRO A 92 -15.87 4.67 -0.89
N TYR A 93 -14.82 4.97 -1.66
CA TYR A 93 -13.50 5.29 -1.12
C TYR A 93 -13.53 6.46 -0.12
N GLU A 94 -14.36 7.47 -0.35
CA GLU A 94 -14.55 8.63 0.53
C GLU A 94 -15.05 8.29 1.94
N SER A 95 -15.46 7.04 2.19
CA SER A 95 -15.88 6.58 3.52
C SER A 95 -14.71 6.15 4.41
N PHE A 96 -13.47 6.13 3.88
CA PHE A 96 -12.24 5.76 4.59
C PHE A 96 -11.36 6.98 4.86
#